data_AF-A0A660T7V6-F1
#
_entry.id   AF-A0A660T7V6-F1
#
_cell.length_a   1.000
_cell.length_b   1.000
_cell.length_c   1.000
_cell.angle_alpha   90.00
_cell.angle_beta   90.00
_cell.angle_gamma   90.00
#
_symmetry.space_group_name_H-M   'P 1'
#
loop_
_entity.id
_entity.type
_entity.pdbx_description
1 polymer ?
#
loop_
_entity_poly.entity_id
_entity_poly.type
_entity_poly.pdbx_seq_one_letter_code
_entity_poly.pdbx_strand_id
1 'polypeptide(L)' 'MEITLPLAEMSTEDKIRTMETLWDDLSKKVENVASPFWHKEILMEREAGIGNSREEFIDWDEAKKQIEKKIT' A
#
# COMPACT_ATOMS: atom_id res chain seq x y z
N MET A 1 -15.61 8.67 20.25
CA MET A 1 -15.08 7.67 21.20
C MET A 1 -13.57 7.66 20.97
N GLU A 2 -12.80 7.95 22.00
CA GLU A 2 -11.34 7.95 21.92
C GLU A 2 -10.87 6.51 22.17
N ILE A 3 -10.08 5.95 21.25
CA ILE A 3 -9.52 4.60 21.39
C ILE A 3 -8.04 4.77 21.70
N THR A 4 -7.66 4.53 22.95
CA THR A 4 -6.27 4.59 23.40
C THR A 4 -5.68 3.18 23.42
N LEU A 5 -4.73 2.92 22.53
CA LEU A 5 -3.93 1.69 22.54
C LEU A 5 -2.69 1.89 23.42
N PRO A 6 -2.28 0.91 24.26
CA PRO A 6 -1.07 0.99 25.07
C PRO A 6 0.18 0.75 24.20
N LEU A 7 0.40 1.61 23.20
CA LEU A 7 1.47 1.45 22.21
C LEU A 7 2.87 1.39 22.82
N ALA A 8 3.08 1.98 24.00
CA ALA A 8 4.36 1.92 24.70
C ALA A 8 4.70 0.52 25.22
N GLU A 9 3.69 -0.31 25.51
CA GLU A 9 3.84 -1.65 26.08
C GLU A 9 3.91 -2.74 25.00
N MET A 10 3.51 -2.42 23.77
CA MET A 10 3.49 -3.35 22.66
C MET A 10 4.88 -3.53 22.05
N SER A 11 5.24 -4.78 21.76
CA SER A 11 6.37 -5.10 20.90
C SER A 11 6.17 -4.53 19.48
N THR A 12 7.25 -4.47 18.70
CA THR A 12 7.16 -4.03 17.30
C THR A 12 6.26 -4.99 16.51
N GLU A 13 6.38 -6.29 16.76
CA GLU A 13 5.58 -7.35 16.16
C GLU A 13 4.08 -7.17 16.47
N ASP A 14 3.74 -6.86 17.73
CA ASP A 14 2.35 -6.64 18.13
C ASP A 14 1.77 -5.38 17.48
N LYS A 15 2.57 -4.33 17.32
CA LYS A 15 2.15 -3.11 16.61
C LYS A 15 1.85 -3.39 15.15
N ILE A 16 2.72 -4.13 14.47
CA ILE A 16 2.53 -4.50 13.06
C ILE A 16 1.26 -5.35 12.91
N ARG A 17 1.09 -6.40 13.74
CA ARG A 17 -0.11 -7.25 13.69
C ARG A 17 -1.39 -6.46 13.96
N THR A 18 -1.34 -5.50 14.89
CA THR A 18 -2.47 -4.63 15.19
C THR A 18 -2.79 -3.74 13.98
N MET A 19 -1.78 -3.15 13.35
CA MET A 19 -1.95 -2.37 12.12
C MET A 19 -2.55 -3.21 10.98
N GLU A 20 -2.09 -4.44 10.79
CA GLU A 20 -2.64 -5.37 9.78
C GLU A 20 -4.09 -5.73 10.06
N THR A 21 -4.43 -5.97 11.32
CA THR A 21 -5.81 -6.30 11.73
C THR A 21 -6.75 -5.11 11.49
N LEU A 22 -6.30 -3.90 11.82
CA LEU A 22 -7.04 -2.67 11.54
C LEU A 22 -7.22 -2.47 10.04
N TRP A 23 -6.15 -2.69 9.26
CA TRP A 23 -6.19 -2.57 7.81
C TRP A 23 -7.15 -3.58 7.18
N ASP A 24 -7.17 -4.84 7.64
CA ASP A 24 -8.09 -5.86 7.16
C ASP A 24 -9.56 -5.47 7.40
N ASP A 25 -9.93 -4.95 8.59
CA ASP A 25 -11.31 -4.48 8.82
C ASP A 25 -11.68 -3.28 7.95
N LEU A 26 -10.78 -2.29 7.83
CA LEU A 26 -11.01 -1.08 7.02
C LEU A 26 -11.16 -1.43 5.53
N SER A 27 -10.34 -2.36 5.04
CA SER A 27 -10.35 -2.78 3.63
C SER A 27 -11.64 -3.49 3.21
N LYS A 28 -12.42 -4.04 4.15
CA LYS A 28 -13.74 -4.65 3.86
C LYS A 28 -14.84 -3.63 3.65
N LYS A 29 -14.63 -2.37 4.05
CA LYS A 29 -15.63 -1.29 4.02
C LYS A 29 -15.16 -0.14 3.12
N VAL A 30 -14.62 -0.46 1.95
CA VAL A 30 -14.02 0.51 1.00
C VAL A 30 -14.98 1.66 0.65
N GLU A 31 -16.28 1.39 0.62
CA GLU A 31 -17.31 2.40 0.30
C GLU A 31 -17.36 3.57 1.29
N ASN A 32 -16.87 3.37 2.52
CA ASN A 32 -16.90 4.40 3.57
C ASN A 32 -15.72 5.40 3.49
N VAL A 33 -14.71 5.12 2.65
CA VAL A 33 -13.55 6.00 2.48
C VAL A 33 -13.35 6.24 0.99
N ALA A 34 -13.87 7.37 0.50
CA ALA A 34 -13.67 7.78 -0.87
C ALA A 34 -12.16 7.92 -1.16
N SER A 35 -11.70 7.26 -2.23
CA SER A 35 -10.34 7.46 -2.71
C SER A 35 -10.16 8.94 -3.10
N PRO A 36 -9.03 9.57 -2.73
CA PRO A 36 -8.70 10.91 -3.20
C PRO A 36 -8.76 11.01 -4.72
N PHE A 37 -9.20 12.16 -5.24
CA PHE A 37 -9.35 12.37 -6.69
C PHE A 37 -8.05 12.10 -7.47
N TRP A 38 -6.90 12.48 -6.90
CA TRP A 38 -5.59 12.29 -7.52
C TRP A 38 -5.23 10.82 -7.75
N HIS A 39 -5.83 9.87 -7.01
CA HIS A 39 -5.61 8.44 -7.27
C HIS A 39 -6.00 8.07 -8.70
N LYS A 40 -7.12 8.62 -9.18
CA LYS A 40 -7.60 8.38 -10.55
C LYS A 40 -6.63 8.95 -11.57
N GLU A 41 -6.12 10.15 -11.33
CA GLU A 41 -5.17 10.82 -12.24
C GLU A 41 -3.90 9.99 -12.41
N ILE A 42 -3.33 9.49 -11.32
CA ILE A 42 -2.14 8.62 -11.36
C ILE A 42 -2.43 7.29 -12.07
N LEU A 43 -3.60 6.68 -11.85
CA LEU A 43 -3.97 5.45 -12.54
C LEU A 43 -4.09 5.66 -14.05
N MET A 44 -4.73 6.75 -14.47
CA MET A 44 -4.85 7.12 -15.89
C MET A 44 -3.49 7.40 -16.53
N GLU A 45 -2.60 8.08 -15.81
CA GLU A 45 -1.23 8.34 -16.28
C GLU A 45 -0.45 7.04 -16.51
N ARG A 46 -0.50 6.10 -15.57
CA ARG A 46 0.18 4.80 -15.66
C ARG A 46 -0.39 3.93 -16.77
N GLU A 47 -1.72 3.89 -16.89
CA GLU A 47 -2.39 3.15 -17.98
C GLU A 47 -1.98 3.71 -19.36
N ALA A 48 -1.93 5.03 -19.50
CA ALA A 48 -1.40 5.67 -20.70
C ALA A 48 0.11 5.40 -20.89
N GLY A 49 0.88 5.28 -19.81
CA GLY A 49 2.28 4.86 -19.82
C GLY A 49 2.46 3.48 -20.46
N ILE A 50 1.65 2.51 -20.04
CA ILE A 50 1.65 1.15 -20.57
C ILE A 50 1.23 1.14 -22.05
N GLY A 51 0.14 1.82 -22.39
CA GLY A 51 -0.36 1.91 -23.76
C GLY A 51 0.64 2.55 -24.75
N ASN A 52 1.49 3.44 -24.25
CA ASN A 52 2.55 4.10 -25.04
C ASN A 52 3.92 3.44 -24.87
N SER A 53 4.00 2.24 -24.28
CA SER A 53 5.25 1.49 -24.05
C SER A 53 6.32 2.26 -23.23
N ARG A 54 5.89 3.21 -22.40
CA ARG A 54 6.75 3.92 -21.43
C ARG A 54 6.86 3.18 -20.09
N GLU A 55 5.86 2.36 -19.78
CA GLU A 55 5.79 1.53 -18.58
C GLU A 55 5.46 0.09 -18.99
N GLU A 56 5.92 -0.88 -18.20
CA GLU A 56 5.61 -2.28 -18.39
C GLU A 56 5.32 -2.95 -17.05
N PHE A 57 4.51 -4.01 -17.11
CA PHE A 57 4.35 -4.88 -15.95
C PHE A 57 5.61 -5.73 -15.78
N ILE A 58 6.05 -5.85 -14.54
CA ILE A 58 7.18 -6.68 -14.17
C ILE A 58 6.72 -7.75 -13.18
N ASP A 59 7.33 -8.93 -13.26
CA ASP A 59 7.13 -9.96 -12.26
C ASP A 59 7.56 -9.45 -10.86
N TRP A 60 6.81 -9.86 -9.83
CA TRP A 60 7.02 -9.34 -8.48
C TRP A 60 8.37 -9.77 -7.89
N ASP A 61 8.82 -11.00 -8.15
CA ASP A 61 10.10 -11.48 -7.64
C ASP A 61 11.27 -10.83 -8.39
N GLU A 62 11.09 -10.50 -9.67
CA GLU A 62 12.05 -9.68 -10.41
C GLU A 62 12.11 -8.24 -9.87
N ALA A 63 10.97 -7.61 -9.60
CA ALA A 63 10.92 -6.27 -9.01
C ALA A 63 11.68 -6.19 -7.68
N LYS A 64 11.49 -7.19 -6.80
CA LYS A 64 12.23 -7.28 -5.53
C LYS A 64 13.74 -7.33 -5.74
N LYS A 65 14.21 -8.22 -6.62
CA LYS A 65 15.65 -8.36 -6.93
C LYS A 65 16.25 -7.05 -7.44
N GLN A 66 15.51 -6.31 -8.27
CA GLN A 66 15.97 -5.00 -8.77
C GLN A 66 16.05 -3.95 -7.66
N ILE A 67 15.10 -3.94 -6.73
CA ILE A 67 15.10 -3.04 -5.57
C ILE A 67 16.28 -3.37 -4.64
N GLU A 68 16.47 -4.63 -4.30
CA GLU A 68 17.58 -5.10 -3.44
C GLU A 68 18.94 -4.70 -4.02
N LYS A 69 19.13 -4.89 -5.35
CA LYS A 69 20.35 -4.46 -6.06
C LYS A 69 20.58 -2.95 -6.08
N LYS A 70 19.54 -2.13 -5.93
CA LYS A 70 19.68 -0.66 -5.90
C LYS A 70 20.01 -0.12 -4.52
N ILE A 71 19.72 -0.89 -3.47
CA ILE A 71 19.91 -0.48 -2.08
C ILE A 71 21.23 -1.04 -1.50
N THR A 72 21.81 -2.06 -2.14
CA THR A 72 23.08 -2.70 -1.78
C THR A 72 24.20 -2.24 -2.70
#